data_AF-A0A1I5V0V1-F1
#
_entry.id   AF-A0A1I5V0V1-F1
#
_cell.length_a   1.000
_cell.length_b   1.000
_cell.length_c   1.000
_cell.angle_alpha   90.00
_cell.angle_beta   90.00
_cell.angle_gamma   90.00
#
_symmetry.space_group_name_H-M   'P 1'
#
loop_
_entity.id
_entity.type
_entity.pdbx_description
1 polymer ?
#
loop_
_entity_poly.entity_id
_entity_poly.type
_entity_poly.pdbx_seq_one_letter_code
_entity_poly.pdbx_strand_id
1 'polypeptide(L)' 'MPAVDDGPAWAQVALLVTRGHAVVVTVHPEAAVDLATVDLLARLVLAARRSGGRLVLDPPHPGLRRVAGLLGLREALGL' A
#
# COMPACT_ATOMS: atom_id res chain seq x y z
N MET A 1 14.42 -5.91 12.47
CA MET A 1 14.46 -5.35 11.10
C MET A 1 13.25 -4.45 10.99
N PRO A 2 13.40 -3.11 10.94
CA PRO A 2 12.25 -2.24 11.12
C PRO A 2 11.29 -2.43 9.94
N ALA A 3 10.08 -2.84 10.28
CA ALA A 3 8.93 -2.81 9.40
C ALA A 3 8.67 -1.35 9.05
N VAL A 4 8.78 -1.00 7.76
CA VAL A 4 8.09 0.15 7.16
C VAL A 4 8.16 1.43 8.03
N ASP A 5 9.35 1.86 8.45
CA ASP A 5 9.55 3.12 9.18
C ASP A 5 10.28 4.16 8.32
N ASP A 6 9.75 4.37 7.11
CA ASP A 6 10.09 5.51 6.26
C ASP A 6 8.89 6.46 6.22
N GLY A 7 8.55 7.06 7.37
CA GLY A 7 7.56 8.14 7.47
C GLY A 7 7.58 9.17 6.31
N PRO A 8 8.74 9.62 5.79
CA PRO A 8 8.77 10.54 4.64
C PRO A 8 8.34 9.91 3.31
N ALA A 9 8.60 8.62 3.07
CA ALA A 9 8.25 7.96 1.82
C ALA A 9 6.73 7.82 1.67
N TRP A 10 6.03 7.41 2.73
CA TRP A 10 4.57 7.30 2.71
C TRP A 10 3.88 8.66 2.60
N ALA A 11 4.46 9.70 3.21
CA ALA A 11 3.95 11.06 3.04
C ALA A 11 4.02 11.51 1.57
N GLN A 12 5.10 11.19 0.87
CA GLN A 12 5.22 11.47 -0.56
C GLN A 12 4.21 10.67 -1.39
N VAL A 13 4.05 9.36 -1.11
CA VAL A 13 3.03 8.53 -1.78
C VAL A 13 1.64 9.13 -1.56
N ALA A 14 1.29 9.48 -0.32
CA ALA A 14 0.01 10.12 0.03
C ALA A 14 -0.21 11.41 -0.76
N LEU A 15 0.81 12.26 -0.86
CA LEU A 15 0.73 13.51 -1.62
C LEU A 15 0.52 13.26 -3.11
N LEU A 16 1.23 12.29 -3.70
CA LEU A 16 1.11 11.97 -5.11
C LEU A 16 -0.28 11.40 -5.43
N VAL A 17 -0.75 10.42 -4.64
CA VAL A 17 -2.05 9.82 -4.91
C VAL A 17 -3.19 10.82 -4.68
N THR A 18 -3.12 11.69 -3.66
CA THR A 18 -4.17 12.70 -3.41
C THR A 18 -4.24 13.77 -4.50
N ARG A 19 -3.17 13.97 -5.27
CA ARG A 19 -3.14 14.82 -6.47
C ARG A 19 -3.57 14.11 -7.76
N GLY A 20 -4.03 12.86 -7.66
CA GLY A 20 -4.51 12.09 -8.81
C GLY A 20 -3.40 11.41 -9.61
N HIS A 21 -2.17 11.32 -9.08
CA HIS A 21 -1.09 10.61 -9.77
C HIS A 21 -1.23 9.09 -9.63
N ALA A 22 -0.67 8.38 -10.61
CA ALA A 22 -0.43 6.95 -10.52
C ALA A 22 0.91 6.69 -9.80
N VAL A 23 0.89 5.83 -8.77
CA VAL A 23 2.07 5.49 -7.97
C VAL A 23 2.23 3.98 -7.92
N VAL A 24 3.44 3.50 -8.19
CA VAL A 24 3.82 2.10 -7.98
C VAL A 24 4.62 2.01 -6.70
N VAL A 25 4.21 1.11 -5.81
CA VAL A 25 4.88 0.86 -4.53
C VAL A 25 5.42 -0.57 -4.54
N THR A 26 6.72 -0.67 -4.32
CA THR A 26 7.43 -1.92 -4.11
C THR A 26 7.67 -2.07 -2.61
N VAL A 27 7.23 -3.20 -2.06
CA VAL A 27 7.54 -3.56 -0.67
C VAL A 27 8.72 -4.53 -0.69
N HIS A 28 9.74 -4.23 0.10
CA HIS A 28 10.93 -5.07 0.19
C HIS A 28 10.51 -6.51 0.56
N PRO A 29 11.00 -7.56 -0.14
CA PRO A 29 10.51 -8.93 0.03
C PRO A 29 10.76 -9.52 1.43
N GLU A 30 11.71 -8.95 2.17
CA GLU A 30 12.04 -9.34 3.54
C GLU A 30 11.37 -8.44 4.59
N ALA A 31 10.60 -7.42 4.18
CA ALA A 31 9.92 -6.55 5.11
C ALA A 31 8.87 -7.34 5.89
N ALA A 32 8.87 -7.16 7.21
CA ALA A 32 7.78 -7.65 8.03
C ALA A 32 6.51 -6.86 7.66
N VAL A 33 5.53 -7.55 7.10
CA VAL A 33 4.23 -6.98 6.77
C VAL A 33 3.28 -7.28 7.91
N ASP A 34 2.82 -6.22 8.55
CA ASP A 34 1.88 -6.26 9.65
C ASP A 34 0.52 -5.63 9.27
N LEU A 35 -0.39 -5.59 10.24
CA LEU A 35 -1.73 -5.03 10.05
C LEU A 35 -1.68 -3.51 9.78
N ALA A 36 -0.75 -2.79 10.41
CA ALA A 36 -0.59 -1.35 10.23
C ALA A 36 -0.20 -1.01 8.78
N THR A 37 0.68 -1.80 8.18
CA THR A 37 1.07 -1.68 6.78
C THR A 37 -0.13 -1.88 5.85
N VAL A 38 -0.95 -2.90 6.12
CA VAL A 38 -2.15 -3.19 5.31
C VAL A 38 -3.21 -2.09 5.43
N ASP A 39 -3.46 -1.58 6.66
CA ASP A 39 -4.39 -0.47 6.88
C ASP A 39 -3.94 0.80 6.14
N LEU A 40 -2.66 1.15 6.25
CA LEU A 40 -2.08 2.31 5.55
C LEU A 40 -2.26 2.17 4.03
N LEU A 41 -1.90 1.02 3.45
CA LEU A 41 -2.06 0.77 2.02
C LEU A 41 -3.53 0.84 1.57
N ALA A 42 -4.45 0.26 2.34
CA ALA A 42 -5.87 0.30 2.04
C ALA A 42 -6.39 1.75 2.00
N ARG A 43 -5.98 2.59 2.95
CA ARG A 43 -6.31 4.01 2.99
C ARG A 43 -5.73 4.77 1.80
N LEU A 44 -4.49 4.50 1.41
CA LEU A 44 -3.84 5.15 0.27
C LEU A 44 -4.49 4.74 -1.06
N VAL A 45 -4.85 3.47 -1.23
CA VAL A 45 -5.60 3.02 -2.41
C VAL A 45 -6.96 3.71 -2.48
N LEU A 46 -7.66 3.83 -1.35
CA LEU A 46 -8.93 4.56 -1.30
C LEU A 46 -8.76 6.06 -1.61
N ALA A 47 -7.70 6.69 -1.09
CA ALA A 47 -7.37 8.08 -1.40
C ALA A 47 -7.10 8.28 -2.89
N ALA A 48 -6.30 7.39 -3.50
CA ALA A 48 -6.02 7.39 -4.94
C ALA A 48 -7.31 7.27 -5.76
N ARG A 49 -8.21 6.34 -5.41
CA ARG A 49 -9.48 6.16 -6.11
C ARG A 49 -10.36 7.42 -6.05
N ARG A 50 -10.40 8.09 -4.89
CA ARG A 50 -11.19 9.31 -4.69
C ARG A 50 -10.65 10.52 -5.47
N SER A 51 -9.34 10.60 -5.68
CA SER A 51 -8.69 11.68 -6.43
C SER A 51 -8.57 11.39 -7.93
N GLY A 52 -9.04 10.22 -8.41
CA GLY A 52 -8.87 9.79 -9.80
C GLY A 52 -7.47 9.25 -10.13
N GLY A 53 -6.60 9.09 -9.13
CA GLY A 53 -5.29 8.47 -9.25
C GLY A 53 -5.34 6.95 -9.14
N ARG A 54 -4.15 6.33 -9.03
CA ARG A 54 -4.01 4.88 -8.88
C ARG A 54 -2.81 4.55 -7.99
N LEU A 55 -2.95 3.55 -7.12
CA LEU A 55 -1.83 2.96 -6.42
C LEU A 55 -1.73 1.49 -6.84
N VAL A 56 -0.55 1.07 -7.27
CA VAL A 56 -0.27 -0.32 -7.71
C VAL A 56 0.82 -0.90 -6.82
N LEU A 57 0.58 -2.09 -6.28
CA LEU A 57 1.57 -2.85 -5.53
C LEU A 57 2.27 -3.80 -6.50
N ASP A 58 3.56 -3.60 -6.74
CA ASP A 58 4.34 -4.44 -7.65
C ASP A 58 5.81 -4.55 -7.20
N PRO A 59 6.35 -5.77 -7.01
CA PRO A 59 5.65 -7.06 -7.05
C PRO A 59 4.75 -7.27 -5.81
N PRO A 60 3.71 -8.11 -5.92
CA PRO A 60 2.79 -8.37 -4.80
C PRO A 60 3.48 -9.17 -3.69
N HIS A 61 3.74 -8.51 -2.56
CA HIS A 61 4.40 -9.12 -1.41
C HIS A 61 3.58 -10.28 -0.81
N PRO A 62 4.17 -11.47 -0.58
CA PRO A 62 3.42 -12.64 -0.08
C PRO A 62 2.81 -12.40 1.31
N GLY A 63 3.50 -11.66 2.17
CA GLY A 63 2.96 -11.22 3.47
C GLY A 63 1.72 -10.34 3.34
N LEU A 64 1.71 -9.41 2.36
CA LEU A 64 0.53 -8.56 2.09
C LEU A 64 -0.64 -9.41 1.61
N ARG A 65 -0.40 -10.35 0.69
CA ARG A 65 -1.44 -11.28 0.21
C ARG A 65 -2.06 -12.07 1.35
N ARG A 66 -1.26 -12.55 2.28
CA ARG A 66 -1.72 -13.32 3.44
C ARG A 66 -2.58 -12.46 4.37
N VAL A 67 -2.08 -11.32 4.83
CA VAL A 67 -2.79 -10.46 5.79
C VAL A 67 -4.03 -9.83 5.14
N ALA A 68 -3.94 -9.34 3.91
CA ALA A 68 -5.10 -8.81 3.17
C ALA A 68 -6.16 -9.88 2.92
N GLY A 69 -5.76 -11.14 2.71
CA GLY A 69 -6.67 -12.27 2.63
C GLY A 69 -7.49 -12.47 3.91
N LEU A 70 -6.85 -12.38 5.07
CA LEU A 70 -7.52 -12.48 6.37
C LEU A 70 -8.55 -11.36 6.59
N LEU A 71 -8.32 -10.18 6.00
CA LEU A 71 -9.16 -8.99 6.17
C LEU A 71 -10.19 -8.81 5.04
N GLY A 72 -10.20 -9.68 4.01
CA GLY A 72 -11.04 -9.50 2.83
C GLY A 72 -10.65 -8.31 1.94
N LEU A 73 -9.42 -7.82 2.03
CA LEU A 73 -8.95 -6.60 1.34
C LEU A 73 -8.20 -6.87 0.03
N ARG A 74 -8.13 -8.11 -0.44
CA ARG A 74 -7.32 -8.48 -1.62
C ARG A 74 -7.72 -7.73 -2.88
N GLU A 75 -9.01 -7.68 -3.19
CA GLU A 75 -9.52 -6.97 -4.37
C GLU A 75 -9.32 -5.45 -4.25
N ALA A 76 -9.46 -4.91 -3.04
CA ALA A 76 -9.21 -3.50 -2.80
C ALA A 76 -7.74 -3.13 -3.10
N LEU A 77 -6.81 -4.00 -2.74
CA LEU A 77 -5.36 -3.78 -2.93
C LEU A 77 -4.81 -4.28 -4.28
N GLY A 78 -5.60 -5.01 -5.08
CA GLY A 78 -5.15 -5.59 -6.35
C GLY A 78 -4.16 -6.75 -6.20
N LEU A 79 -4.35 -7.63 -5.20
CA LEU A 79 -3.39 -8.66 -4.75
C LEU A 79 -3.72 -10.13 -5.05
#